data_AF-A0A662Y215-F1
#
_entry.id   AF-A0A662Y215-F1
#
_cell.length_a   1.000
_cell.length_b   1.000
_cell.length_c   1.000
_cell.angle_alpha   90.00
_cell.angle_beta   90.00
_cell.angle_gamma   90.00
#
_symmetry.space_group_name_H-M   'P 1'
#
loop_
_entity.id
_entity.type
_entity.pdbx_description
1 polymer ?
#
loop_
_entity_poly.entity_id
_entity_poly.type
_entity_poly.pdbx_seq_one_letter_code
_entity_poly.pdbx_strand_id
1 'polypeptide(L)'
;RRPLDTEGKYGLVNKAGAVESKDVDKTSLGPNAKYLAKAREAKRVEEEERRRKLGKTTSSSHGEARALTDDEKKRLAAQMVEDAKQREEYIVQRAAQKKEQLDQREQQVTSSNPEFIRKLQSAAYLSGENNMSDRLRRNAHYIQRNADASNFLSK
;
A
#
# COMPACT_ATOMS: atom_id res chain seq x y z
N ARG A 1 40.73 3.82 32.11
CA ARG A 1 40.23 2.57 31.48
C ARG A 1 40.52 2.67 29.98
N ARG A 2 41.31 1.77 29.41
CA ARG A 2 41.57 1.73 27.96
C ARG A 2 40.41 1.05 27.23
N PRO A 3 40.03 1.49 26.02
CA PRO A 3 39.04 0.76 25.21
C PRO A 3 39.65 -0.55 24.71
N LEU A 4 38.83 -1.60 24.69
CA LEU A 4 39.19 -2.93 24.21
C LEU A 4 39.39 -2.89 22.70
N ASP A 5 40.54 -3.40 22.27
CA ASP A 5 40.89 -3.62 20.87
C ASP A 5 39.87 -4.57 20.23
N THR A 6 39.10 -4.09 19.25
CA THR A 6 38.31 -4.95 18.37
C THR A 6 39.16 -5.26 17.15
N GLU A 7 40.04 -6.26 17.29
CA GLU A 7 40.77 -6.81 16.15
C GLU A 7 39.79 -7.24 15.05
N GLY A 8 39.72 -6.44 13.98
CA GLY A 8 39.35 -6.89 12.64
C GLY A 8 37.87 -6.93 12.24
N LYS A 9 36.91 -6.47 13.06
CA LYS A 9 35.49 -6.44 12.64
C LYS A 9 34.84 -5.08 12.81
N TYR A 10 35.18 -4.16 11.92
CA TYR A 10 34.44 -2.91 11.77
C TYR A 10 32.99 -3.21 11.35
N GLY A 11 32.02 -2.77 12.17
CA GLY A 11 30.60 -2.66 11.79
C GLY A 11 29.64 -3.75 12.28
N LEU A 12 30.11 -4.86 12.86
CA LEU A 12 29.23 -5.86 13.47
C LEU A 12 29.11 -5.61 14.96
N VAL A 13 28.09 -4.84 15.35
CA VAL A 13 27.65 -4.78 16.74
C VAL A 13 27.17 -6.19 17.09
N ASN A 14 27.89 -6.89 17.95
CA ASN A 14 27.53 -8.19 18.51
C ASN A 14 26.20 -8.07 19.26
N LYS A 15 25.08 -8.01 18.53
CA LYS A 15 23.74 -8.12 19.10
C LYS A 15 23.52 -9.60 19.38
N ALA A 16 23.36 -9.94 20.66
CA ALA A 16 22.94 -11.27 21.09
C ALA A 16 21.65 -11.64 20.33
N GLY A 17 21.76 -12.50 19.31
CA GLY A 17 20.67 -12.85 18.40
C GLY A 17 21.00 -12.78 16.90
N ALA A 18 22.18 -12.29 16.51
CA ALA A 18 22.62 -12.37 15.11
C ALA A 18 23.00 -13.82 14.77
N VAL A 19 22.13 -14.52 14.02
CA VAL A 19 22.39 -15.87 13.49
C VAL A 19 23.05 -15.73 12.12
N GLU A 20 24.17 -16.42 11.91
CA GLU A 20 24.80 -16.49 10.60
C GLU A 20 23.87 -17.18 9.59
N SER A 21 23.51 -16.49 8.52
CA SER A 21 22.70 -17.08 7.45
C SER A 21 23.52 -18.12 6.71
N LYS A 22 23.10 -19.39 6.79
CA LYS A 22 23.78 -20.54 6.19
C LYS A 22 23.70 -20.58 4.67
N ASP A 23 22.77 -19.82 4.08
CA ASP A 23 22.45 -19.89 2.66
C ASP A 23 23.11 -18.78 1.83
N VAL A 24 24.10 -18.07 2.38
CA VAL A 24 24.86 -17.05 1.64
C VAL A 24 25.94 -17.72 0.81
N ASP A 25 25.86 -17.57 -0.52
CA ASP A 25 26.95 -17.92 -1.42
C ASP A 25 28.15 -16.99 -1.17
N LYS A 26 29.22 -17.53 -0.58
CA LYS A 26 30.48 -16.82 -0.32
C LYS A 26 31.52 -17.05 -1.41
N THR A 27 31.21 -17.86 -2.42
CA THR A 27 32.16 -18.29 -3.45
C THR A 27 32.17 -17.38 -4.68
N SER A 28 31.14 -16.55 -4.82
CA SER A 28 30.99 -15.59 -5.91
C SER A 28 30.77 -14.19 -5.35
N LEU A 29 31.41 -13.18 -5.94
CA LEU A 29 31.16 -11.76 -5.68
C LEU A 29 29.83 -11.28 -6.28
N GLY A 30 29.14 -12.14 -7.04
CA GLY A 30 27.86 -11.85 -7.65
C GLY A 30 26.67 -12.08 -6.71
N PRO A 31 25.44 -11.77 -7.17
CA PRO A 31 24.23 -12.09 -6.43
C PRO A 31 24.14 -13.62 -6.24
N ASN A 32 23.74 -14.04 -5.06
CA ASN A 32 23.64 -15.44 -4.69
C ASN A 32 22.78 -16.23 -5.70
N ALA A 33 23.39 -17.25 -6.30
CA ALA A 33 22.82 -18.01 -7.40
C ALA A 33 21.49 -18.70 -7.02
N LYS A 34 21.34 -19.15 -5.76
CA LYS A 34 20.10 -19.78 -5.28
C LYS A 34 18.93 -18.79 -5.27
N TYR A 35 19.17 -17.56 -4.82
CA TYR A 35 18.12 -16.53 -4.81
C TYR A 35 17.79 -16.04 -6.22
N LEU A 36 18.78 -15.97 -7.12
CA LEU A 36 18.53 -15.65 -8.53
C LEU A 36 17.69 -16.72 -9.22
N ALA A 37 17.98 -18.01 -9.00
CA ALA A 37 17.18 -19.10 -9.56
C ALA A 37 15.73 -19.04 -9.05
N LYS A 38 15.55 -18.85 -7.74
CA LYS A 38 14.22 -18.70 -7.12
C LYS A 38 13.45 -17.49 -7.67
N ALA A 39 14.12 -16.36 -7.88
CA ALA A 39 13.49 -15.16 -8.44
C ALA A 39 13.07 -15.35 -9.91
N ARG A 40 13.88 -16.08 -10.70
CA ARG A 40 13.54 -16.42 -12.09
C ARG A 40 12.35 -17.37 -12.17
N GLU A 41 12.30 -18.38 -11.30
CA GLU A 41 11.17 -19.31 -11.20
C GLU A 41 9.88 -18.59 -10.80
N ALA A 42 9.94 -17.73 -9.77
CA ALA A 42 8.79 -16.93 -9.34
C ALA A 42 8.25 -16.04 -10.47
N LYS A 43 9.13 -15.39 -11.24
CA LYS A 43 8.73 -14.62 -12.42
C LYS A 43 8.06 -15.47 -13.49
N ARG A 44 8.56 -16.69 -13.72
CA ARG A 44 7.98 -17.60 -14.72
C ARG A 44 6.57 -18.03 -14.32
N VAL A 45 6.35 -18.32 -13.03
CA VAL A 45 5.01 -18.65 -12.49
C VAL A 45 4.06 -17.46 -12.60
N GLU A 46 4.53 -16.25 -12.25
CA GLU A 46 3.73 -15.04 -12.38
C GLU A 46 3.35 -14.75 -13.85
N GLU A 47 4.27 -14.95 -14.78
CA GLU A 47 4.03 -14.77 -16.22
C GLU A 47 3.08 -15.84 -16.79
N GLU A 48 3.21 -17.10 -16.37
CA GLU A 48 2.28 -18.18 -16.71
C GLU A 48 0.87 -17.90 -16.15
N GLU A 49 0.76 -17.42 -14.90
CA GLU A 49 -0.52 -17.01 -14.33
C GLU A 49 -1.13 -15.81 -15.07
N ARG A 50 -0.30 -14.81 -15.40
CA ARG A 50 -0.72 -13.63 -16.15
C ARG A 50 -1.18 -14.04 -17.55
N ARG A 51 -0.46 -14.94 -18.21
CA ARG A 51 -0.84 -15.52 -19.51
C ARG A 51 -2.08 -16.39 -19.41
N ARG A 52 -2.32 -17.11 -18.30
CA ARG A 52 -3.56 -17.86 -18.08
C ARG A 52 -4.76 -16.93 -17.85
N LYS A 53 -4.57 -15.83 -17.11
CA LYS A 53 -5.59 -14.80 -16.87
C LYS A 53 -5.92 -14.01 -18.13
N LEU A 54 -4.93 -13.68 -18.97
CA LEU A 54 -5.09 -12.95 -20.24
C LEU A 54 -5.37 -13.84 -21.45
N GLY A 55 -4.97 -15.10 -21.42
CA GLY A 55 -4.97 -16.01 -22.57
C GLY A 55 -6.34 -16.52 -23.00
N LYS A 56 -7.40 -16.20 -22.26
CA LYS A 56 -8.78 -16.43 -22.71
C LYS A 56 -9.36 -15.28 -23.54
N THR A 57 -8.69 -14.13 -23.63
CA THR A 57 -9.24 -12.95 -24.34
C THR A 57 -8.47 -12.57 -25.61
N THR A 58 -7.27 -13.13 -25.84
CA THR A 58 -6.40 -12.68 -26.95
C THR A 58 -6.09 -13.71 -28.04
N SER A 59 -6.19 -15.02 -27.78
CA SER A 59 -5.90 -16.03 -28.82
C SER A 59 -7.09 -16.35 -29.73
N SER A 60 -8.26 -15.76 -29.50
CA SER A 60 -9.42 -15.84 -30.41
C SER A 60 -9.87 -14.48 -30.97
N SER A 61 -9.13 -13.40 -30.71
CA SER A 61 -9.52 -12.03 -31.12
C SER A 61 -8.65 -11.43 -32.22
N HIS A 62 -7.74 -12.21 -32.80
CA HIS A 62 -6.95 -11.78 -33.97
C HIS A 62 -7.57 -12.18 -35.33
N GLY A 63 -8.78 -12.74 -35.33
CA GLY A 63 -9.56 -12.97 -36.54
C GLY A 63 -11.02 -12.67 -36.23
N GLU A 64 -11.50 -11.53 -36.72
CA GLU A 64 -12.88 -11.05 -36.60
C GLU A 64 -13.35 -10.82 -35.16
N ALA A 65 -13.27 -9.57 -34.70
CA ALA A 65 -14.18 -9.08 -33.68
C ALA A 65 -15.61 -9.20 -34.23
N ARG A 66 -16.26 -10.35 -34.00
CA ARG A 66 -17.69 -10.51 -34.27
C ARG A 66 -18.38 -9.39 -33.51
N ALA A 67 -18.95 -8.45 -34.25
CA ALA A 67 -19.75 -7.40 -33.66
C ALA A 67 -20.88 -8.07 -32.85
N LEU A 68 -20.86 -7.88 -31.53
CA LEU A 68 -21.89 -8.43 -30.65
C LEU A 68 -23.25 -7.97 -31.16
N THR A 69 -24.20 -8.90 -31.21
CA THR A 69 -25.59 -8.56 -31.53
C THR A 69 -26.16 -7.66 -30.43
N ASP A 70 -27.18 -6.86 -30.74
CA ASP A 70 -27.71 -5.90 -29.76
C ASP A 70 -28.29 -6.56 -28.50
N ASP A 71 -28.76 -7.80 -28.61
CA ASP A 71 -29.22 -8.58 -27.46
C ASP A 71 -28.07 -9.08 -26.58
N GLU A 72 -26.93 -9.45 -27.18
CA GLU A 72 -25.72 -9.79 -26.43
C GLU A 72 -25.14 -8.56 -25.73
N LYS A 73 -25.17 -7.38 -26.37
CA LYS A 73 -24.78 -6.12 -25.74
C LYS A 73 -25.65 -5.78 -24.53
N LYS A 74 -26.97 -5.97 -24.64
CA LYS A 74 -27.89 -5.75 -23.51
C LYS A 74 -27.61 -6.69 -22.34
N ARG A 75 -27.36 -7.98 -22.62
CA ARG A 75 -27.01 -8.96 -21.59
C ARG A 75 -25.67 -8.63 -20.92
N LEU A 76 -24.67 -8.25 -21.71
CA LEU A 76 -23.37 -7.83 -21.18
C LEU A 76 -23.49 -6.57 -20.33
N ALA A 77 -24.25 -5.58 -20.78
CA ALA A 77 -24.49 -4.36 -20.01
C ALA A 77 -25.19 -4.66 -18.68
N ALA A 78 -26.19 -5.54 -18.67
CA ALA A 78 -26.85 -5.98 -17.44
C ALA A 78 -25.88 -6.67 -16.48
N GLN A 79 -25.01 -7.55 -17.00
CA GLN A 79 -23.99 -8.21 -16.19
C GLN A 79 -22.97 -7.22 -15.62
N MET A 80 -22.53 -6.23 -16.40
CA MET A 80 -21.62 -5.19 -15.93
C MET A 80 -22.22 -4.35 -14.80
N VAL A 81 -23.53 -4.08 -14.85
CA VAL A 81 -24.25 -3.36 -13.79
C VAL A 81 -24.30 -4.19 -12.51
N GLU A 82 -24.59 -5.49 -12.59
CA GLU A 82 -24.60 -6.38 -11.42
C GLU A 82 -23.20 -6.54 -10.81
N ASP A 83 -22.16 -6.71 -11.64
CA ASP A 83 -20.76 -6.75 -11.19
C ASP A 83 -20.35 -5.43 -10.50
N ALA A 84 -20.81 -4.28 -11.03
CA ALA A 84 -20.53 -2.98 -10.43
C ALA A 84 -21.17 -2.84 -9.04
N LYS A 85 -22.44 -3.28 -8.88
CA LYS A 85 -23.12 -3.30 -7.58
C LYS A 85 -22.38 -4.17 -6.57
N GLN A 86 -21.99 -5.38 -6.95
CA GLN A 86 -21.24 -6.29 -6.06
C GLN A 86 -19.90 -5.69 -5.61
N ARG A 87 -19.21 -4.98 -6.51
CA ARG A 87 -17.97 -4.28 -6.15
C ARG A 87 -18.20 -3.13 -5.18
N GLU A 88 -19.27 -2.35 -5.40
CA GLU A 88 -19.64 -1.25 -4.50
C GLU A 88 -19.98 -1.78 -3.11
N GLU A 89 -20.79 -2.83 -3.02
CA GLU A 89 -21.11 -3.50 -1.76
C GLU A 89 -19.86 -4.00 -1.03
N TYR A 90 -18.92 -4.63 -1.75
CA TYR A 90 -17.65 -5.07 -1.16
C TYR A 90 -16.81 -3.91 -0.63
N ILE A 91 -16.74 -2.79 -1.37
CA ILE A 91 -16.02 -1.59 -0.92
C ILE A 91 -16.66 -1.02 0.34
N VAL A 92 -17.99 -0.94 0.38
CA VAL A 92 -18.74 -0.46 1.54
C VAL A 92 -18.51 -1.37 2.76
N GLN A 93 -18.59 -2.68 2.60
CA GLN A 93 -18.34 -3.64 3.68
C GLN A 93 -16.90 -3.53 4.21
N ARG A 94 -15.91 -3.42 3.31
CA ARG A 94 -14.50 -3.25 3.69
C ARG A 94 -14.26 -1.93 4.41
N ALA A 95 -14.92 -0.85 3.98
CA ALA A 95 -14.84 0.44 4.64
C ALA A 95 -15.46 0.39 6.05
N ALA A 96 -16.59 -0.29 6.21
CA ALA A 96 -17.25 -0.50 7.50
C ALA A 96 -16.34 -1.28 8.49
N GLN A 97 -15.75 -2.40 8.05
CA GLN A 97 -14.82 -3.18 8.87
C GLN A 97 -13.58 -2.37 9.28
N LYS A 98 -13.02 -1.58 8.35
CA LYS A 98 -11.87 -0.72 8.66
C LYS A 98 -12.24 0.35 9.69
N LYS A 99 -13.44 0.93 9.59
CA LYS A 99 -13.94 1.91 10.57
C LYS A 99 -14.07 1.27 11.94
N GLU A 100 -14.68 0.10 12.04
CA GLU A 100 -14.84 -0.62 13.31
C GLU A 100 -13.49 -0.92 13.98
N GLN A 101 -12.48 -1.35 13.20
CA GLN A 101 -11.12 -1.57 13.72
C GLN A 101 -10.45 -0.29 14.22
N LEU A 102 -10.68 0.84 13.54
CA LEU A 102 -10.18 2.14 13.98
C LEU A 102 -10.88 2.58 15.27
N ASP A 103 -12.20 2.45 15.34
CA ASP A 103 -13.01 2.80 16.51
C ASP A 103 -12.60 1.96 17.73
N GLN A 104 -12.37 0.65 17.57
CA GLN A 104 -11.87 -0.22 18.65
C GLN A 104 -10.47 0.20 19.13
N ARG A 105 -9.58 0.56 18.21
CA ARG A 105 -8.23 1.03 18.55
C ARG A 105 -8.28 2.37 19.27
N GLU A 106 -9.14 3.29 18.85
CA GLU A 106 -9.37 4.56 19.54
C GLU A 106 -9.94 4.33 20.94
N GLN A 107 -10.90 3.42 21.12
CA GLN A 107 -11.42 3.06 22.44
C GLN A 107 -10.35 2.45 23.36
N GLN A 108 -9.46 1.60 22.85
CA GLN A 108 -8.36 1.06 23.64
C GLN A 108 -7.36 2.15 24.08
N VAL A 109 -7.03 3.09 23.19
CA VAL A 109 -6.10 4.18 23.50
C VAL A 109 -6.73 5.17 24.50
N THR A 110 -8.00 5.50 24.32
CA THR A 110 -8.75 6.43 25.19
C THR A 110 -9.01 5.85 26.57
N SER A 111 -9.36 4.55 26.68
CA SER A 111 -9.54 3.87 27.97
C SER A 111 -8.23 3.67 28.73
N SER A 112 -7.13 3.40 28.04
CA SER A 112 -5.83 3.14 28.68
C SER A 112 -5.13 4.41 29.19
N ASN A 113 -5.38 5.59 28.61
CA ASN A 113 -4.76 6.83 29.06
C ASN A 113 -5.61 8.09 28.76
N PRO A 114 -6.67 8.34 29.55
CA PRO A 114 -7.58 9.47 29.33
C PRO A 114 -6.89 10.83 29.52
N GLU A 115 -5.89 10.93 30.39
CA GLU A 115 -5.16 12.18 30.63
C GLU A 115 -4.24 12.56 29.47
N PHE A 116 -3.63 11.60 28.78
CA PHE A 116 -2.83 11.87 27.58
C PHE A 116 -3.69 12.45 26.46
N ILE A 117 -4.87 11.88 26.21
CA ILE A 117 -5.80 12.38 25.18
C ILE A 117 -6.32 13.76 25.54
N ARG A 118 -6.68 14.00 26.80
CA ARG A 118 -7.10 15.32 27.28
C ARG A 118 -6.01 16.37 27.11
N LYS A 119 -4.75 16.04 27.46
CA LYS A 119 -3.60 16.91 27.26
C LYS A 119 -3.35 17.18 25.78
N LEU A 120 -3.41 16.16 24.92
CA LEU A 120 -3.23 16.30 23.48
C LEU A 120 -4.32 17.19 22.85
N GLN A 121 -5.60 16.99 23.17
CA GLN A 121 -6.69 17.85 22.72
C GLN A 121 -6.51 19.30 23.22
N SER A 122 -6.14 19.47 24.48
CA SER A 122 -5.89 20.79 25.04
C SER A 122 -4.73 21.51 24.34
N ALA A 123 -3.66 20.80 24.01
CA ALA A 123 -2.50 21.36 23.31
C ALA A 123 -2.79 21.64 21.82
N ALA A 124 -3.61 20.82 21.17
CA ALA A 124 -3.94 20.99 19.76
C ALA A 124 -4.96 22.12 19.51
N TYR A 125 -5.95 22.27 20.39
CA TYR A 125 -7.11 23.14 20.14
C TYR A 125 -7.29 24.28 21.15
N LEU A 126 -6.82 24.16 22.39
CA LEU A 126 -7.12 25.11 23.47
C LEU A 126 -5.93 25.98 23.89
N SER A 127 -4.69 25.48 23.73
CA SER A 127 -3.49 26.11 24.26
C SER A 127 -2.52 26.57 23.15
N GLY A 128 -2.22 27.87 23.14
CA GLY A 128 -1.08 28.46 22.42
C GLY A 128 -1.41 29.24 21.15
N GLU A 129 -0.45 30.09 20.74
CA GLU A 129 -0.45 30.90 19.52
C GLU A 129 -0.36 30.04 18.23
N ASN A 130 -0.10 28.73 18.36
CA ASN A 130 -0.02 27.76 17.26
C ASN A 130 -1.13 26.70 17.33
N ASN A 131 -2.26 27.01 17.95
CA ASN A 131 -3.42 26.12 17.96
C ASN A 131 -3.89 25.83 16.51
N MET A 132 -4.50 24.66 16.33
CA MET A 132 -4.89 24.14 15.01
C MET A 132 -5.85 25.09 14.28
N SER A 133 -6.79 25.70 15.00
CA SER A 133 -7.76 26.66 14.45
C SER A 133 -7.08 27.91 13.90
N ASP A 134 -6.06 28.40 14.59
CA ASP A 134 -5.29 29.56 14.18
C ASP A 134 -4.36 29.25 13.00
N ARG A 135 -3.77 28.05 12.97
CA ARG A 135 -3.03 27.54 11.81
C ARG A 135 -3.91 27.38 10.56
N LEU A 136 -5.15 26.93 10.73
CA LEU A 136 -6.14 26.82 9.65
C LEU A 136 -6.54 28.20 9.13
N ARG A 137 -6.80 29.17 10.03
CA ARG A 137 -7.08 30.55 9.65
C ARG A 137 -5.91 31.21 8.92
N ARG A 138 -4.68 31.01 9.41
CA ARG A 138 -3.46 31.50 8.73
C ARG A 138 -3.21 30.82 7.38
N ASN A 139 -3.48 29.51 7.25
CA ASN A 139 -3.33 28.79 5.98
C ASN A 139 -4.52 28.93 5.02
N ALA A 140 -5.66 29.50 5.44
CA ALA A 140 -6.81 29.73 4.56
C ALA A 140 -6.43 30.56 3.31
N HIS A 141 -5.43 31.44 3.44
CA HIS A 141 -4.89 32.25 2.34
C HIS A 141 -3.68 31.62 1.63
N TYR A 142 -3.13 30.51 2.15
CA TYR A 142 -1.99 29.76 1.62
C TYR A 142 -2.39 28.41 0.99
N ILE A 143 -3.68 28.19 0.71
CA ILE A 143 -4.08 27.13 -0.21
C ILE A 143 -3.52 27.52 -1.57
N GLN A 144 -2.52 26.77 -2.05
CA GLN A 144 -1.82 27.02 -3.30
C GLN A 144 -2.82 27.37 -4.41
N ARG A 145 -2.82 28.64 -4.84
CA ARG A 145 -3.54 29.13 -6.04
C ARG A 145 -3.07 28.47 -7.34
N ASN A 146 -2.07 27.58 -7.28
CA ASN A 146 -1.39 26.98 -8.43
C ASN A 146 -1.53 25.44 -8.46
N ALA A 147 -2.69 24.90 -8.06
CA ALA A 147 -3.11 23.62 -8.60
C ALA A 147 -3.91 23.91 -9.87
N ASP A 148 -3.20 24.22 -10.96
CA ASP A 148 -3.77 24.27 -12.29
C ASP A 148 -4.43 22.90 -12.57
N ALA A 149 -5.75 22.83 -12.38
CA ALA A 149 -6.56 21.65 -12.65
C ALA A 149 -6.51 21.22 -14.13
N SER A 150 -5.97 22.07 -15.01
CA SER A 150 -5.76 21.81 -16.44
C SER A 150 -4.73 20.72 -16.73
N ASN A 151 -3.80 20.43 -15.81
CA ASN A 151 -2.83 19.34 -15.97
C ASN A 151 -3.36 17.98 -15.52
N PHE A 152 -4.54 17.91 -14.89
CA PHE A 152 -5.12 16.63 -14.44
C PHE A 152 -6.00 15.96 -15.50
N LEU A 153 -6.50 16.72 -16.48
CA LEU A 153 -7.42 16.24 -17.53
C LEU A 153 -6.85 16.33 -18.96
N SER A 154 -5.61 16.76 -19.15
CA SER A 154 -4.96 16.72 -20.46
C SER A 154 -4.16 15.43 -20.65
N LYS A 155 -4.82 14.44 -21.26
CA LYS A 155 -4.20 13.51 -22.20
C LYS A 155 -5.06 13.44 -23.44
#